data_AF-A0A843AIJ0-F1
#
_entry.id   AF-A0A843AIJ0-F1
#
_cell.length_a   1.000
_cell.length_b   1.000
_cell.length_c   1.000
_cell.angle_alpha   90.00
_cell.angle_beta   90.00
_cell.angle_gamma   90.00
#
_symmetry.space_group_name_H-M   'P 1'
#
loop_
_entity.id
_entity.type
_entity.pdbx_description
1 polymer ?
#
loop_
_entity_poly.entity_id
_entity_poly.type
_entity_poly.pdbx_seq_one_letter_code
_entity_poly.pdbx_strand_id
1 'polypeptide(L)'
;MINDLLYLISKFIDDKIPKKYSISFQEILLVSGIFNVASEVLAILIIFVVFLLILFIFLSFIFNFDLLVSIVLAIAIPPGFLACIIIYKSEKRSEDVEKSIPDFLRQLASMLRVGLSFENAMEELSKYGSGPLYDEIKRSVIEIKMGRDFNESMVAISSRLKSKNLERTFKLIIEAKKTGGNLADIIENVSDDLRELNALKRDRKSSVMMAVIFLVISAVIAAPFALGMIGIYSSFMTSLGKGSELIETSKIAAGSYIIIHSILAGLIISLVMYGNVKKGIKFSIPLLIIAYSLFYIISNFGSYFLAF
;
A
#
# COMPACT_ATOMS: atom_id res chain seq x y z
N MET A 1 13.74 24.38 -15.66
CA MET A 1 12.72 25.11 -14.88
C MET A 1 12.15 24.30 -13.72
N ILE A 2 11.49 23.14 -13.93
CA ILE A 2 10.96 22.32 -12.81
C ILE A 2 12.07 21.74 -11.93
N ASN A 3 13.14 21.19 -12.53
CA ASN A 3 14.27 20.64 -11.79
C ASN A 3 15.03 21.71 -10.97
N ASP A 4 15.16 22.92 -11.51
CA ASP A 4 15.82 24.05 -10.82
C ASP A 4 15.02 24.51 -9.62
N LEU A 5 13.68 24.57 -9.75
CA LEU A 5 12.77 24.87 -8.64
C LEU A 5 12.83 23.79 -7.55
N LEU A 6 12.88 22.52 -7.96
CA LEU A 6 12.94 21.37 -7.06
C LEU A 6 14.24 21.36 -6.24
N TYR A 7 15.36 21.69 -6.88
CA TYR A 7 16.66 21.86 -6.22
C TYR A 7 16.68 23.02 -5.23
N LEU A 8 16.05 24.15 -5.58
CA LEU A 8 15.99 25.33 -4.71
C LEU A 8 15.18 25.06 -3.44
N ILE A 9 14.03 24.38 -3.60
CA ILE A 9 13.15 24.01 -2.49
C ILE A 9 13.82 22.91 -1.63
N SER A 10 14.45 21.90 -2.24
CA SER A 10 15.14 20.85 -1.47
C SER A 10 16.29 21.41 -0.63
N LYS A 11 17.09 22.33 -1.19
CA LYS A 11 18.16 23.02 -0.46
C LYS A 11 17.64 23.87 0.70
N PHE A 12 16.51 24.57 0.49
CA PHE A 12 15.86 25.34 1.56
C PHE A 12 15.33 24.44 2.69
N ILE A 13 14.81 23.26 2.35
CA ILE A 13 14.35 22.25 3.31
C ILE A 13 15.53 21.71 4.14
N ASP A 14 16.64 21.39 3.49
CA ASP A 14 17.84 20.87 4.18
C ASP A 14 18.46 21.88 5.15
N ASP A 15 18.32 23.18 4.88
CA ASP A 15 18.83 24.25 5.74
C ASP A 15 17.92 24.51 6.96
N LYS A 16 16.60 24.31 6.81
CA LYS A 16 15.60 24.67 7.82
C LYS A 16 15.12 23.49 8.68
N ILE A 17 15.17 22.25 8.16
CA ILE A 17 14.72 21.06 8.90
C ILE A 17 15.87 20.51 9.76
N PRO A 18 15.65 20.26 11.06
CA PRO A 18 16.67 19.64 11.90
C PRO A 18 17.08 18.27 11.34
N LYS A 19 18.39 18.03 11.24
CA LYS A 19 18.97 16.80 10.66
C LYS A 19 18.33 15.51 11.21
N LYS A 20 17.92 15.50 12.48
CA LYS A 20 17.22 14.37 13.12
C LYS A 20 15.97 13.93 12.33
N TYR A 21 15.12 14.87 11.90
CA TYR A 21 13.88 14.54 11.17
C TYR A 21 14.16 14.10 9.74
N SER A 22 15.11 14.75 9.05
CA SER A 22 15.52 14.36 7.71
C SER A 22 16.09 12.94 7.67
N ILE A 23 16.89 12.57 8.68
CA ILE A 23 17.45 11.21 8.82
C ILE A 23 16.33 10.19 9.07
N SER A 24 15.44 10.44 10.04
CA SER A 24 14.34 9.51 10.32
C SER A 24 13.41 9.34 9.11
N PHE A 25 13.14 10.40 8.35
CA PHE A 25 12.33 10.32 7.14
C PHE A 25 13.05 9.59 6.00
N GLN A 26 14.36 9.83 5.84
CA GLN A 26 15.19 9.09 4.88
C GLN A 26 15.19 7.59 5.19
N GLU A 27 15.29 7.20 6.46
CA GLU A 27 15.21 5.79 6.88
C GLU A 27 13.87 5.16 6.47
N ILE A 28 12.76 5.86 6.67
CA ILE A 28 11.42 5.39 6.26
C ILE A 28 11.35 5.20 4.74
N LEU A 29 11.87 6.15 3.96
CA LEU A 29 11.88 6.07 2.50
C LEU A 29 12.75 4.90 2.01
N LEU A 30 13.95 4.76 2.55
CA LEU A 30 14.89 3.68 2.18
C LEU A 30 14.32 2.30 2.52
N VAL A 31 13.76 2.12 3.73
CA VAL A 31 13.09 0.87 4.13
C VAL A 31 11.89 0.56 3.23
N SER A 32 11.26 1.58 2.67
CA SER A 32 10.13 1.43 1.74
C SER A 32 10.56 1.26 0.28
N GLY A 33 11.87 1.20 -0.02
CA GLY A 33 12.39 1.07 -1.38
C GLY A 33 12.22 2.35 -2.22
N ILE A 34 12.18 3.52 -1.58
CA ILE A 34 12.26 4.83 -2.22
C ILE A 34 13.67 5.35 -1.97
N PHE A 35 14.49 5.38 -3.03
CA PHE A 35 15.91 5.76 -2.95
C PHE A 35 16.17 7.26 -3.18
N ASN A 36 15.11 8.04 -3.39
CA ASN A 36 15.21 9.49 -3.50
C ASN A 36 15.64 10.13 -2.18
N VAL A 37 16.24 11.32 -2.28
CA VAL A 37 16.62 12.10 -1.11
C VAL A 37 15.36 12.62 -0.42
N ALA A 38 15.33 12.57 0.91
CA ALA A 38 14.21 13.03 1.73
C ALA A 38 13.79 14.47 1.38
N SER A 39 14.75 15.36 1.15
CA SER A 39 14.49 16.76 0.78
C SER A 39 13.85 16.89 -0.60
N GLU A 40 14.15 16.03 -1.56
CA GLU A 40 13.47 15.98 -2.86
C GLU A 40 12.02 15.51 -2.72
N VAL A 41 11.77 14.48 -1.92
CA VAL A 41 10.41 13.96 -1.69
C VAL A 41 9.54 15.00 -0.97
N LEU A 42 10.11 15.72 0.02
CA LEU A 42 9.43 16.81 0.70
C LEU A 42 9.17 18.01 -0.23
N ALA A 43 10.12 18.33 -1.11
CA ALA A 43 9.95 19.38 -2.11
C ALA A 43 8.81 19.06 -3.08
N ILE A 44 8.74 17.82 -3.60
CA ILE A 44 7.64 17.34 -4.43
C ILE A 44 6.30 17.45 -3.68
N LEU A 45 6.27 17.06 -2.41
CA LEU A 45 5.07 17.15 -1.59
C LEU A 45 4.60 18.60 -1.44
N ILE A 46 5.50 19.54 -1.16
CA ILE A 46 5.17 20.97 -1.04
C ILE A 46 4.62 21.53 -2.35
N ILE A 47 5.28 21.23 -3.48
CA ILE A 47 4.80 21.64 -4.81
C ILE A 47 3.39 21.09 -5.06
N PHE A 48 3.13 19.84 -4.69
CA PHE A 48 1.83 19.21 -4.85
C PHE A 48 0.75 19.82 -3.94
N VAL A 49 1.09 20.18 -2.69
CA VAL A 49 0.19 20.94 -1.78
C VAL A 49 -0.16 22.29 -2.38
N VAL A 50 0.82 23.06 -2.87
CA VAL A 50 0.58 24.37 -3.48
C VAL A 50 -0.31 24.25 -4.71
N PHE A 51 -0.05 23.26 -5.56
CA PHE A 51 -0.88 22.97 -6.72
C PHE A 51 -2.33 22.64 -6.34
N LEU A 52 -2.54 21.75 -5.37
CA LEU A 52 -3.89 21.41 -4.89
C LEU A 52 -4.58 22.59 -4.22
N LEU A 53 -3.85 23.44 -3.49
CA LEU A 53 -4.42 24.66 -2.90
C LEU A 53 -5.00 25.56 -3.99
N ILE A 54 -4.23 25.84 -5.05
CA ILE A 54 -4.68 26.66 -6.17
C ILE A 54 -5.90 26.03 -6.84
N LEU A 55 -5.87 24.72 -7.09
CA LEU A 55 -6.96 23.98 -7.72
C LEU A 55 -8.24 24.01 -6.88
N PHE A 56 -8.17 23.71 -5.58
CA PHE A 56 -9.34 23.66 -4.71
C PHE A 56 -9.93 25.03 -4.38
N ILE A 57 -9.10 26.09 -4.33
CA ILE A 57 -9.58 27.47 -4.25
C ILE A 57 -10.34 27.83 -5.54
N PHE A 58 -9.77 27.53 -6.71
CA PHE A 58 -10.44 27.77 -7.98
C PHE A 58 -11.78 27.02 -8.12
N LEU A 59 -11.82 25.75 -7.72
CA LEU A 59 -13.05 24.96 -7.67
C LEU A 59 -14.07 25.52 -6.67
N SER A 60 -13.62 26.02 -5.52
CA SER A 60 -14.50 26.67 -4.53
C SER A 60 -15.20 27.90 -5.12
N PHE A 61 -14.50 28.71 -5.93
CA PHE A 61 -15.11 29.85 -6.63
C PHE A 61 -16.12 29.45 -7.70
N ILE A 62 -15.92 28.34 -8.41
CA ILE A 62 -16.84 27.89 -9.48
C ILE A 62 -18.08 27.22 -8.90
N PHE A 63 -17.90 26.37 -7.89
CA PHE A 63 -18.94 25.48 -7.37
C PHE A 63 -19.53 25.94 -6.02
N ASN A 64 -19.10 27.10 -5.49
CA ASN A 64 -19.50 27.63 -4.19
C ASN A 64 -19.27 26.66 -3.01
N PHE A 65 -18.17 25.90 -3.03
CA PHE A 65 -17.76 25.11 -1.86
C PHE A 65 -17.20 26.00 -0.75
N ASP A 66 -17.35 25.58 0.51
CA ASP A 66 -16.74 26.26 1.66
C ASP A 66 -15.20 26.31 1.51
N LEU A 67 -14.66 27.52 1.51
CA LEU A 67 -13.23 27.80 1.36
C LEU A 67 -12.40 27.09 2.44
N LEU A 68 -12.92 26.99 3.67
CA LEU A 68 -12.23 26.32 4.77
C LEU A 68 -12.07 24.83 4.47
N VAL A 69 -13.11 24.19 3.96
CA VAL A 69 -13.09 22.77 3.59
C VAL A 69 -12.09 22.54 2.44
N SER A 70 -12.08 23.41 1.43
CA SER A 70 -11.13 23.34 0.32
C SER A 70 -9.67 23.45 0.76
N ILE A 71 -9.35 24.36 1.68
CA ILE A 71 -7.98 24.53 2.22
C ILE A 71 -7.57 23.30 3.03
N VAL A 72 -8.44 22.80 3.90
CA VAL A 72 -8.17 21.61 4.72
C VAL A 72 -7.89 20.39 3.84
N LEU A 73 -8.69 20.18 2.80
CA LEU A 73 -8.49 19.07 1.85
C LEU A 73 -7.16 19.20 1.09
N ALA A 74 -6.83 20.41 0.62
CA ALA A 74 -5.59 20.66 -0.12
C ALA A 74 -4.33 20.32 0.71
N ILE A 75 -4.37 20.58 2.01
CA ILE A 75 -3.25 20.31 2.93
C ILE A 75 -3.23 18.84 3.37
N ALA A 76 -4.38 18.22 3.59
CA ALA A 76 -4.48 16.86 4.12
C ALA A 76 -4.20 15.76 3.08
N ILE A 77 -4.59 15.97 1.81
CA ILE A 77 -4.51 14.94 0.77
C ILE A 77 -3.05 14.55 0.43
N PRO A 78 -2.11 15.48 0.17
CA PRO A 78 -0.73 15.14 -0.18
C PRO A 78 0.03 14.26 0.82
N PRO A 79 0.08 14.59 2.13
CA PRO A 79 0.76 13.74 3.10
C PRO A 79 0.05 12.40 3.30
N GLY A 80 -1.29 12.37 3.24
CA GLY A 80 -2.06 11.13 3.31
C GLY A 80 -1.76 10.19 2.13
N PHE A 81 -1.65 10.75 0.92
CA PHE A 81 -1.31 10.01 -0.28
C PHE A 81 0.12 9.45 -0.21
N LEU A 82 1.09 10.27 0.21
CA LEU A 82 2.47 9.82 0.37
C LEU A 82 2.59 8.70 1.41
N ALA A 83 1.93 8.84 2.57
CA ALA A 83 1.90 7.80 3.61
C ALA A 83 1.30 6.49 3.07
N CYS A 84 0.22 6.57 2.28
CA CYS A 84 -0.38 5.40 1.64
C CYS A 84 0.59 4.70 0.69
N ILE A 85 1.33 5.45 -0.14
CA ILE A 85 2.35 4.89 -1.05
C ILE A 85 3.48 4.21 -0.27
N ILE A 86 3.98 4.84 0.79
CA ILE A 86 5.05 4.29 1.64
C ILE A 86 4.61 2.96 2.24
N ILE A 87 3.41 2.91 2.84
CA ILE A 87 2.86 1.69 3.43
C ILE A 87 2.63 0.62 2.35
N TYR A 88 2.11 1.00 1.18
CA TYR A 88 1.90 0.07 0.08
C TYR A 88 3.21 -0.52 -0.44
N LYS A 89 4.22 0.31 -0.71
CA LYS A 89 5.54 -0.15 -1.16
C LYS A 89 6.23 -1.02 -0.12
N SER A 90 6.17 -0.65 1.16
CA SER A 90 6.73 -1.46 2.25
C SER A 90 6.05 -2.83 2.34
N GLU A 91 4.73 -2.89 2.28
CA GLU A 91 3.99 -4.17 2.28
C GLU A 91 4.33 -5.00 1.04
N LYS A 92 4.33 -4.40 -0.15
CA LYS A 92 4.67 -5.08 -1.39
C LYS A 92 6.09 -5.64 -1.36
N ARG A 93 7.06 -4.86 -0.91
CA ARG A 93 8.45 -5.31 -0.73
C ARG A 93 8.51 -6.51 0.21
N SER A 94 7.80 -6.48 1.34
CA SER A 94 7.74 -7.60 2.27
C SER A 94 7.09 -8.85 1.64
N GLU A 95 6.02 -8.68 0.86
CA GLU A 95 5.38 -9.78 0.13
C GLU A 95 6.31 -10.38 -0.93
N ASP A 96 7.05 -9.54 -1.66
CA ASP A 96 8.00 -9.96 -2.69
C ASP A 96 9.16 -10.75 -2.06
N VAL A 97 9.66 -10.32 -0.89
CA VAL A 97 10.62 -11.10 -0.09
C VAL A 97 10.03 -12.47 0.24
N GLU A 98 8.88 -12.54 0.92
CA GLU A 98 8.26 -13.79 1.37
C GLU A 98 7.97 -14.78 0.23
N LYS A 99 7.63 -14.29 -0.97
CA LYS A 99 7.44 -15.11 -2.17
C LYS A 99 8.75 -15.68 -2.71
N SER A 100 9.85 -14.94 -2.58
CA SER A 100 11.17 -15.34 -3.10
C SER A 100 11.95 -16.28 -2.18
N ILE A 101 11.63 -16.33 -0.87
CA ILE A 101 12.34 -17.18 0.11
C ILE A 101 12.40 -18.65 -0.33
N PRO A 102 11.29 -19.32 -0.70
CA PRO A 102 11.35 -20.75 -0.98
C PRO A 102 12.23 -21.06 -2.20
N ASP A 103 12.12 -20.27 -3.26
CA ASP A 103 12.93 -20.44 -4.46
C ASP A 103 14.42 -20.20 -4.18
N PHE A 104 14.74 -19.20 -3.36
CA PHE A 104 16.10 -18.96 -2.89
C PHE A 104 16.65 -20.15 -2.10
N LEU A 105 15.90 -20.68 -1.12
CA LEU A 105 16.30 -21.83 -0.32
C LEU A 105 16.50 -23.09 -1.17
N ARG A 106 15.63 -23.32 -2.16
CA ARG A 106 15.75 -24.46 -3.06
C ARG A 106 17.04 -24.40 -3.89
N GLN A 107 17.37 -23.22 -4.43
CA GLN A 107 18.63 -23.05 -5.18
C GLN A 107 19.84 -23.22 -4.26
N LEU A 108 19.77 -22.69 -3.04
CA LEU A 108 20.79 -22.87 -2.01
C LEU A 108 21.01 -24.34 -1.66
N ALA A 109 19.93 -25.10 -1.40
CA ALA A 109 19.99 -26.53 -1.16
C ALA A 109 20.63 -27.30 -2.32
N SER A 110 20.27 -26.94 -3.57
CA SER A 110 20.86 -27.55 -4.76
C SER A 110 22.37 -27.30 -4.87
N MET A 111 22.85 -26.10 -4.56
CA MET A 111 24.28 -25.78 -4.57
C MET A 111 25.04 -26.55 -3.48
N LEU A 112 24.48 -26.61 -2.27
CA LEU A 112 25.06 -27.36 -1.16
C LEU A 112 25.14 -28.86 -1.48
N ARG A 113 24.14 -29.43 -2.16
CA ARG A 113 24.12 -30.85 -2.57
C ARG A 113 25.22 -31.20 -3.59
N VAL A 114 25.67 -30.23 -4.38
CA VAL A 114 26.82 -30.37 -5.31
C VAL A 114 28.16 -30.14 -4.60
N GLY A 115 28.15 -29.85 -3.29
CA GLY A 115 29.34 -29.73 -2.46
C GLY A 115 29.90 -28.30 -2.32
N LEU A 116 29.17 -27.28 -2.77
CA LEU A 116 29.54 -25.89 -2.47
C LEU A 116 29.43 -25.65 -0.96
N SER A 117 30.38 -24.88 -0.41
CA SER A 117 30.21 -24.33 0.94
C SER A 117 29.03 -23.35 0.95
N PHE A 118 28.43 -23.14 2.11
CA PHE A 118 27.32 -22.21 2.25
C PHE A 118 27.70 -20.79 1.83
N GLU A 119 28.90 -20.36 2.18
CA GLU A 119 29.45 -19.05 1.82
C GLU A 119 29.59 -18.89 0.31
N ASN A 120 30.10 -19.92 -0.38
CA ASN A 120 30.26 -19.91 -1.83
C ASN A 120 28.89 -19.95 -2.56
N ALA A 121 27.95 -20.76 -2.05
CA ALA A 121 26.60 -20.81 -2.59
C ALA A 121 25.87 -19.47 -2.44
N MET A 122 26.01 -18.80 -1.28
CA MET A 122 25.47 -17.46 -1.05
C MET A 122 26.08 -16.42 -1.98
N GLU A 123 27.40 -16.48 -2.19
CA GLU A 123 28.07 -15.60 -3.13
C GLU A 123 27.55 -15.81 -4.57
N GLU A 124 27.36 -17.06 -4.99
CA GLU A 124 26.85 -17.36 -6.34
C GLU A 124 25.41 -16.89 -6.52
N LEU A 125 24.52 -17.13 -5.54
CA LEU A 125 23.14 -16.66 -5.57
C LEU A 125 23.03 -15.14 -5.58
N SER A 126 23.99 -14.44 -4.95
CA SER A 126 24.02 -12.97 -4.92
C SER A 126 24.27 -12.32 -6.30
N LYS A 127 24.79 -13.08 -7.27
CA LYS A 127 25.15 -12.56 -8.61
C LYS A 127 23.97 -12.56 -9.58
N TYR A 128 23.12 -13.60 -9.54
CA TYR A 128 22.10 -13.82 -10.55
C TYR A 128 20.67 -13.49 -10.11
N GLY A 129 20.42 -13.48 -8.80
CA GLY A 129 19.09 -13.16 -8.30
C GLY A 129 18.76 -11.67 -8.37
N SER A 130 17.47 -11.36 -8.46
CA SER A 130 16.96 -9.99 -8.48
C SER A 130 15.82 -9.81 -7.49
N GLY A 131 15.69 -8.59 -6.96
CA GLY A 131 14.66 -8.24 -6.00
C GLY A 131 15.19 -8.07 -4.58
N PRO A 132 14.30 -7.69 -3.64
CA PRO A 132 14.68 -7.18 -2.33
C PRO A 132 15.46 -8.18 -1.46
N LEU A 133 15.18 -9.48 -1.59
CA LEU A 133 15.92 -10.52 -0.89
C LEU A 133 17.37 -10.61 -1.41
N TYR A 134 17.56 -10.64 -2.73
CA TYR A 134 18.88 -10.76 -3.36
C TYR A 134 19.73 -9.50 -3.19
N ASP A 135 19.12 -8.31 -3.17
CA ASP A 135 19.81 -7.07 -2.84
C ASP A 135 20.47 -7.14 -1.45
N GLU A 136 19.72 -7.67 -0.47
CA GLU A 136 20.20 -7.81 0.90
C GLU A 136 21.20 -8.96 1.08
N ILE A 137 21.04 -10.05 0.31
CA ILE A 137 22.03 -11.13 0.22
C ILE A 137 23.35 -10.58 -0.31
N LYS A 138 23.32 -9.85 -1.44
CA LYS A 138 24.50 -9.23 -2.06
C LYS A 138 25.20 -8.27 -1.10
N ARG A 139 24.41 -7.44 -0.40
CA ARG A 139 24.94 -6.58 0.66
C ARG A 139 25.64 -7.37 1.75
N SER A 140 25.01 -8.42 2.29
CA SER A 140 25.62 -9.23 3.35
C SER A 140 26.86 -9.99 2.88
N VAL A 141 26.91 -10.48 1.64
CA VAL A 141 28.12 -11.10 1.07
C VAL A 141 29.28 -10.11 1.05
N ILE A 142 29.03 -8.85 0.68
CA ILE A 142 30.05 -7.78 0.72
C ILE A 142 30.48 -7.49 2.16
N GLU A 143 29.54 -7.37 3.10
CA GLU A 143 29.84 -7.13 4.52
C GLU A 143 30.72 -8.26 5.12
N ILE A 144 30.45 -9.52 4.77
CA ILE A 144 31.25 -10.68 5.18
C ILE A 144 32.66 -10.60 4.58
N LYS A 145 32.80 -10.24 3.30
CA LYS A 145 34.12 -10.03 2.67
C LYS A 145 34.91 -8.89 3.30
N MET A 146 34.22 -7.91 3.90
CA MET A 146 34.83 -6.81 4.67
C MET A 146 35.14 -7.19 6.12
N GLY A 147 34.94 -8.44 6.53
CA GLY A 147 35.32 -8.96 7.84
C GLY A 147 34.20 -8.98 8.87
N ARG A 148 32.94 -8.74 8.49
CA ARG A 148 31.80 -8.90 9.40
C ARG A 148 31.54 -10.39 9.68
N ASP A 149 31.12 -10.71 10.91
CA ASP A 149 30.74 -12.07 11.27
C ASP A 149 29.61 -12.59 10.36
N PHE A 150 29.76 -13.85 9.93
CA PHE A 150 28.84 -14.50 9.01
C PHE A 150 27.44 -14.67 9.62
N ASN A 151 27.35 -15.15 10.86
CA ASN A 151 26.07 -15.41 11.52
C ASN A 151 25.33 -14.10 11.79
N GLU A 152 26.04 -13.08 12.25
CA GLU A 152 25.50 -11.73 12.42
C GLU A 152 24.99 -11.14 11.10
N SER A 153 25.74 -11.32 10.01
CA SER A 153 25.36 -10.81 8.68
C SER A 153 24.10 -11.47 8.13
N MET A 154 23.88 -12.76 8.43
CA MET A 154 22.67 -13.49 8.05
C MET A 154 21.44 -13.03 8.84
N VAL A 155 21.57 -12.90 10.16
CA VAL A 155 20.48 -12.37 11.00
C VAL A 155 20.20 -10.89 10.67
N ALA A 156 21.21 -10.14 10.24
CA ALA A 156 21.01 -8.77 9.79
C ALA A 156 20.11 -8.68 8.55
N ILE A 157 20.16 -9.62 7.60
CA ILE A 157 19.27 -9.64 6.43
C ILE A 157 17.80 -9.67 6.87
N SER A 158 17.45 -10.59 7.76
CA SER A 158 16.07 -10.75 8.20
C SER A 158 15.56 -9.54 8.98
N SER A 159 16.43 -8.89 9.76
CA SER A 159 16.11 -7.64 10.45
C SER A 159 15.83 -6.47 9.49
N ARG A 160 16.63 -6.34 8.41
CA ARG A 160 16.47 -5.28 7.40
C ARG A 160 15.24 -5.50 6.54
N LEU A 161 14.92 -6.75 6.20
CA LEU A 161 13.73 -7.13 5.45
C LEU A 161 12.46 -7.22 6.32
N LYS A 162 12.58 -7.15 7.65
CA LYS A 162 11.49 -7.30 8.63
C LYS A 162 10.68 -8.60 8.44
N SER A 163 11.31 -9.67 7.97
CA SER A 163 10.67 -10.97 7.75
C SER A 163 10.98 -11.93 8.89
N LYS A 164 9.94 -12.26 9.68
CA LYS A 164 10.03 -13.25 10.76
C LYS A 164 10.28 -14.68 10.24
N ASN A 165 9.74 -15.00 9.06
CA ASN A 165 9.94 -16.31 8.46
C ASN A 165 11.40 -16.46 8.04
N LEU A 166 11.95 -15.45 7.37
CA LEU A 166 13.37 -15.43 6.99
C LEU A 166 14.29 -15.48 8.21
N GLU A 167 13.95 -14.78 9.30
CA GLU A 167 14.69 -14.84 10.56
C GLU A 167 14.73 -16.26 11.15
N ARG A 168 13.58 -16.94 11.19
CA ARG A 168 13.48 -18.33 11.67
C ARG A 168 14.28 -19.27 10.77
N THR A 169 14.15 -19.13 9.46
CA THR A 169 14.89 -19.92 8.47
C THR A 169 16.40 -19.76 8.65
N PHE A 170 16.93 -18.54 8.72
CA PHE A 170 18.37 -18.34 8.90
C PHE A 170 18.88 -18.86 10.25
N LYS A 171 18.10 -18.72 11.33
CA LYS A 171 18.45 -19.32 12.62
C LYS A 171 18.53 -20.85 12.55
N LEU A 172 17.57 -21.50 11.88
CA LEU A 172 17.60 -22.95 11.65
C LEU A 172 18.82 -23.37 10.84
N ILE A 173 19.17 -22.61 9.79
CA ILE A 173 20.35 -22.86 8.96
C ILE A 173 21.64 -22.73 9.77
N ILE A 174 21.78 -21.67 10.58
CA ILE A 174 22.95 -21.45 11.43
C ILE A 174 23.12 -22.61 12.42
N GLU A 175 22.02 -23.10 13.01
CA GLU A 175 22.05 -24.22 13.95
C GLU A 175 22.36 -25.55 13.24
N ALA A 176 21.72 -25.82 12.10
CA ALA A 176 21.98 -27.01 11.29
C ALA A 176 23.43 -27.07 10.76
N LYS A 177 24.05 -25.92 10.49
CA LYS A 177 25.47 -25.83 10.14
C LYS A 177 26.39 -26.31 11.27
N LYS A 178 26.04 -26.07 12.53
CA LYS A 178 26.86 -26.50 13.69
C LYS A 178 26.83 -28.01 13.91
N THR A 179 25.71 -28.65 13.58
CA THR A 179 25.50 -30.09 13.82
C THR A 179 26.06 -30.97 12.71
N GLY A 180 26.52 -30.39 11.59
CA GLY A 180 27.20 -31.11 10.51
C GLY A 180 26.34 -32.11 9.74
N GLY A 181 25.01 -32.07 9.93
CA GLY A 181 24.06 -32.94 9.22
C GLY A 181 23.87 -32.55 7.75
N ASN A 182 22.93 -33.22 7.06
CA ASN A 182 22.59 -32.91 5.68
C ASN A 182 21.84 -31.57 5.58
N LEU A 183 22.60 -30.47 5.59
CA LEU A 183 22.09 -29.09 5.52
C LEU A 183 21.24 -28.85 4.26
N ALA A 184 21.57 -29.52 3.15
CA ALA A 184 20.81 -29.41 1.91
C ALA A 184 19.38 -29.95 2.10
N ASP A 185 19.21 -31.12 2.73
CA ASP A 185 17.88 -31.70 2.98
C ASP A 185 17.05 -30.85 3.94
N ILE A 186 17.68 -30.30 4.99
CA ILE A 186 16.99 -29.42 5.94
C ILE A 186 16.48 -28.15 5.23
N ILE A 187 17.30 -27.54 4.39
CA ILE A 187 16.92 -26.33 3.65
C ILE A 187 15.85 -26.64 2.60
N GLU A 188 15.92 -27.80 1.93
CA GLU A 188 14.89 -28.24 0.97
C GLU A 188 13.53 -28.45 1.66
N ASN A 189 13.50 -29.12 2.82
CA ASN A 189 12.27 -29.29 3.59
C ASN A 189 11.67 -27.94 4.01
N VAL A 190 12.49 -26.99 4.49
CA VAL A 190 12.01 -25.64 4.85
C VAL A 190 11.50 -24.87 3.62
N SER A 191 12.11 -25.06 2.45
CA SER A 191 11.60 -24.50 1.20
C SER A 191 10.20 -25.03 0.88
N ASP A 192 10.00 -26.34 0.98
CA ASP A 192 8.73 -26.99 0.66
C ASP A 192 7.62 -26.58 1.64
N ASP A 193 7.93 -26.52 2.94
CA ASP A 193 7.02 -26.00 3.98
C ASP A 193 6.58 -24.55 3.65
N LEU A 194 7.52 -23.68 3.27
CA LEU A 194 7.20 -22.29 2.93
C LEU A 194 6.38 -22.18 1.63
N ARG A 195 6.58 -23.08 0.65
CA ARG A 195 5.75 -23.16 -0.56
C ARG A 195 4.32 -23.56 -0.22
N GLU A 196 4.14 -24.58 0.61
CA GLU A 196 2.82 -25.00 1.07
C GLU A 196 2.11 -23.88 1.85
N LEU A 197 2.82 -23.21 2.77
CA LEU A 197 2.30 -22.05 3.49
C LEU A 197 1.87 -20.92 2.55
N ASN A 198 2.62 -20.66 1.47
CA ASN A 198 2.26 -19.66 0.47
C ASN A 198 1.03 -20.09 -0.36
N ALA A 199 0.90 -21.37 -0.68
CA ALA A 199 -0.29 -21.93 -1.32
C ALA A 199 -1.53 -21.77 -0.43
N LEU A 200 -1.44 -22.17 0.84
CA LEU A 200 -2.52 -22.01 1.82
C LEU A 200 -2.97 -20.54 1.99
N LYS A 201 -2.02 -19.59 2.02
CA LYS A 201 -2.34 -18.15 2.05
C LYS A 201 -3.09 -17.71 0.80
N ARG A 202 -2.69 -18.19 -0.38
CA ARG A 202 -3.34 -17.89 -1.65
C ARG A 202 -4.75 -18.48 -1.71
N ASP A 203 -4.92 -19.72 -1.28
CA ASP A 203 -6.21 -20.41 -1.29
C ASP A 203 -7.19 -19.76 -0.32
N ARG A 204 -6.73 -19.41 0.89
CA ARG A 204 -7.52 -18.62 1.84
C ARG A 204 -7.99 -17.30 1.24
N LYS A 205 -7.10 -16.57 0.56
CA LYS A 205 -7.44 -15.30 -0.11
C LYS A 205 -8.45 -15.50 -1.25
N SER A 206 -8.33 -16.58 -2.00
CA SER A 206 -9.27 -16.94 -3.07
C SER A 206 -10.64 -17.32 -2.52
N SER A 207 -10.69 -18.08 -1.43
CA SER A 207 -11.93 -18.57 -0.82
C SER A 207 -12.85 -17.43 -0.34
N VAL A 208 -12.28 -16.32 0.13
CA VAL A 208 -13.04 -15.13 0.55
C VAL A 208 -13.33 -14.15 -0.59
N MET A 209 -12.79 -14.37 -1.78
CA MET A 209 -12.86 -13.41 -2.89
C MET A 209 -14.30 -13.15 -3.34
N MET A 210 -15.16 -14.18 -3.33
CA MET A 210 -16.57 -14.03 -3.70
C MET A 210 -17.30 -13.05 -2.77
N ALA A 211 -17.08 -13.15 -1.46
CA ALA A 211 -17.66 -12.22 -0.49
C ALA A 211 -17.13 -10.79 -0.67
N VAL A 212 -15.83 -10.64 -0.98
CA VAL A 212 -15.23 -9.32 -1.28
C VAL A 212 -15.86 -8.72 -2.53
N ILE A 213 -16.04 -9.48 -3.61
CA ILE A 213 -16.68 -9.00 -4.84
C ILE A 213 -18.10 -8.54 -4.56
N PHE A 214 -18.87 -9.30 -3.79
CA PHE A 214 -20.22 -8.91 -3.38
C PHE A 214 -20.24 -7.58 -2.61
N LEU A 215 -19.34 -7.41 -1.64
CA LEU A 215 -19.22 -6.15 -0.88
C LEU A 215 -18.84 -4.97 -1.77
N VAL A 216 -17.93 -5.16 -2.74
CA VAL A 216 -17.56 -4.12 -3.70
C VAL A 216 -18.73 -3.75 -4.59
N ILE A 217 -19.46 -4.73 -5.15
CA ILE A 217 -20.66 -4.47 -5.97
C ILE A 217 -21.73 -3.75 -5.14
N SER A 218 -21.96 -4.18 -3.90
CA SER A 218 -22.92 -3.56 -3.00
C SER A 218 -22.58 -2.09 -2.74
N ALA A 219 -21.31 -1.80 -2.43
CA ALA A 219 -20.85 -0.46 -2.08
C ALA A 219 -20.74 0.48 -3.29
N VAL A 220 -20.32 -0.02 -4.46
CA VAL A 220 -20.05 0.80 -5.65
C VAL A 220 -21.27 0.95 -6.54
N ILE A 221 -22.06 -0.12 -6.69
CA ILE A 221 -23.16 -0.15 -7.66
C ILE A 221 -24.50 -0.07 -6.93
N ALA A 222 -24.81 -1.07 -6.08
CA ALA A 222 -26.17 -1.22 -5.55
C ALA A 222 -26.60 -0.05 -4.67
N ALA A 223 -25.77 0.36 -3.70
CA ALA A 223 -26.11 1.46 -2.79
C ALA A 223 -26.16 2.83 -3.49
N PRO A 224 -25.15 3.26 -4.27
CA PRO A 224 -25.21 4.52 -5.01
C PRO A 224 -26.34 4.58 -6.02
N PHE A 225 -26.65 3.47 -6.69
CA PHE A 225 -27.77 3.39 -7.62
C PHE A 225 -29.11 3.55 -6.89
N ALA A 226 -29.38 2.72 -5.89
CA ALA A 226 -30.64 2.75 -5.15
C ALA A 226 -30.90 4.12 -4.49
N LEU A 227 -29.85 4.73 -3.91
CA LEU A 227 -29.96 6.04 -3.27
C LEU A 227 -29.97 7.19 -4.28
N GLY A 228 -29.28 7.06 -5.41
CA GLY A 228 -29.33 8.04 -6.49
C GLY A 228 -30.72 8.13 -7.13
N MET A 229 -31.44 7.01 -7.23
CA MET A 229 -32.83 6.96 -7.71
C MET A 229 -33.77 7.83 -6.85
N ILE A 230 -33.47 8.04 -5.57
CA ILE A 230 -34.24 8.96 -4.71
C ILE A 230 -34.16 10.38 -5.27
N GLY A 231 -32.99 10.81 -5.76
CA GLY A 231 -32.80 12.11 -6.40
C GLY A 231 -33.65 12.27 -7.67
N ILE A 232 -33.71 11.22 -8.49
CA ILE A 232 -34.52 11.19 -9.72
C ILE A 232 -36.02 11.25 -9.40
N TYR A 233 -36.48 10.39 -8.48
CA TYR A 233 -37.87 10.37 -8.04
C TYR A 233 -38.30 11.72 -7.45
N SER A 234 -37.40 12.33 -6.69
CA SER A 234 -37.61 13.66 -6.12
C SER A 234 -37.76 14.75 -7.20
N SER A 235 -36.89 14.76 -8.23
CA SER A 235 -37.01 15.69 -9.35
C SER A 235 -38.35 15.53 -10.07
N PHE A 236 -38.77 14.28 -10.31
CA PHE A 236 -40.07 13.96 -10.90
C PHE A 236 -41.25 14.49 -10.07
N MET A 237 -41.25 14.28 -8.75
CA MET A 237 -42.31 14.79 -7.87
C MET A 237 -42.38 16.32 -7.85
N THR A 238 -41.23 16.99 -8.00
CA THR A 238 -41.15 18.45 -8.10
C THR A 238 -41.75 18.95 -9.41
N SER A 239 -41.49 18.28 -10.54
CA SER A 239 -42.12 18.58 -11.83
C SER A 239 -43.65 18.45 -11.80
N LEU A 240 -44.19 17.58 -10.93
CA LEU A 240 -45.63 17.44 -10.71
C LEU A 240 -46.21 18.46 -9.71
N GLY A 241 -45.42 19.43 -9.25
CA GLY A 241 -45.85 20.44 -8.28
C GLY A 241 -46.01 19.92 -6.84
N LYS A 242 -45.50 18.72 -6.54
CA LYS A 242 -45.55 18.07 -5.21
C LYS A 242 -44.19 18.07 -4.51
N GLY A 243 -43.39 19.11 -4.72
CA GLY A 243 -42.11 19.28 -4.04
C GLY A 243 -42.30 19.49 -2.53
N SER A 244 -41.47 18.84 -1.71
CA SER A 244 -41.43 19.05 -0.25
C SER A 244 -39.99 19.34 0.20
N GLU A 245 -39.82 20.06 1.31
CA GLU A 245 -38.49 20.34 1.91
C GLU A 245 -37.73 19.06 2.32
N LEU A 246 -38.42 17.91 2.46
CA LEU A 246 -37.79 16.62 2.73
C LEU A 246 -36.86 16.15 1.60
N ILE A 247 -36.95 16.74 0.41
CA ILE A 247 -36.15 16.41 -0.76
C ILE A 247 -34.65 16.68 -0.52
N GLU A 248 -34.31 17.89 -0.08
CA GLU A 248 -32.91 18.26 0.16
C GLU A 248 -32.34 17.44 1.32
N THR A 249 -33.13 17.25 2.37
CA THR A 249 -32.75 16.44 3.54
C THR A 249 -32.47 14.99 3.13
N SER A 250 -33.26 14.43 2.20
CA SER A 250 -33.10 13.06 1.70
C SER A 250 -31.82 12.89 0.86
N LYS A 251 -31.44 13.89 0.04
CA LYS A 251 -30.18 13.88 -0.71
C LYS A 251 -28.97 13.94 0.22
N ILE A 252 -29.02 14.76 1.26
CA ILE A 252 -27.96 14.86 2.26
C ILE A 252 -27.84 13.55 3.05
N ALA A 253 -28.97 12.95 3.48
CA ALA A 253 -28.99 11.68 4.18
C ALA A 253 -28.48 10.51 3.31
N ALA A 254 -28.82 10.48 2.03
CA ALA A 254 -28.29 9.51 1.08
C ALA A 254 -26.76 9.65 0.89
N GLY A 255 -26.27 10.88 0.76
CA GLY A 255 -24.84 11.17 0.67
C GLY A 255 -24.07 10.74 1.92
N SER A 256 -24.61 11.03 3.12
CA SER A 256 -23.97 10.62 4.38
C SER A 256 -23.98 9.11 4.58
N TYR A 257 -25.06 8.42 4.18
CA TYR A 257 -25.10 6.95 4.17
C TYR A 257 -24.00 6.37 3.28
N ILE A 258 -23.81 6.89 2.07
CA ILE A 258 -22.79 6.37 1.14
C ILE A 258 -21.39 6.52 1.72
N ILE A 259 -21.09 7.67 2.34
CA ILE A 259 -19.81 7.88 3.02
C ILE A 259 -19.58 6.82 4.10
N ILE A 260 -20.57 6.63 4.99
CA ILE A 260 -20.48 5.65 6.08
C ILE A 260 -20.36 4.23 5.51
N HIS A 261 -21.20 3.87 4.54
CA HIS A 261 -21.25 2.56 3.92
C HIS A 261 -19.94 2.21 3.19
N SER A 262 -19.36 3.14 2.41
CA SER A 262 -18.09 2.93 1.72
C SER A 262 -16.92 2.77 2.71
N ILE A 263 -16.93 3.50 3.82
CA ILE A 263 -15.93 3.34 4.89
C ILE A 263 -16.06 1.94 5.50
N LEU A 264 -17.25 1.58 5.95
CA LEU A 264 -17.52 0.27 6.57
C LEU A 264 -17.21 -0.90 5.62
N ALA A 265 -17.63 -0.80 4.36
CA ALA A 265 -17.33 -1.81 3.34
C ALA A 265 -15.82 -1.98 3.15
N GLY A 266 -15.05 -0.89 3.06
CA GLY A 266 -13.59 -0.96 2.97
C GLY A 266 -12.92 -1.60 4.20
N LEU A 267 -13.43 -1.31 5.40
CA LEU A 267 -12.97 -1.94 6.64
C LEU A 267 -13.27 -3.45 6.65
N ILE A 268 -14.50 -3.85 6.31
CA ILE A 268 -14.92 -5.25 6.26
C ILE A 268 -14.12 -6.01 5.20
N ILE A 269 -13.93 -5.45 4.01
CA ILE A 269 -13.11 -6.04 2.94
C ILE A 269 -11.69 -6.32 3.45
N SER A 270 -11.08 -5.38 4.19
CA SER A 270 -9.74 -5.61 4.73
C SER A 270 -9.68 -6.65 5.83
N LEU A 271 -10.71 -6.72 6.68
CA LEU A 271 -10.83 -7.71 7.73
C LEU A 271 -10.97 -9.11 7.13
N VAL A 272 -11.82 -9.25 6.12
CA VAL A 272 -12.06 -10.53 5.43
C VAL A 272 -10.83 -10.99 4.64
N MET A 273 -10.17 -10.08 3.93
CA MET A 273 -9.09 -10.45 3.01
C MET A 273 -7.71 -10.56 3.69
N TYR A 274 -7.45 -9.74 4.72
CA TYR A 274 -6.13 -9.65 5.37
C TYR A 274 -6.17 -9.93 6.88
N GLY A 275 -7.35 -10.10 7.49
CA GLY A 275 -7.48 -10.27 8.95
C GLY A 275 -7.13 -9.02 9.76
N ASN A 276 -6.99 -7.85 9.14
CA ASN A 276 -6.55 -6.63 9.81
C ASN A 276 -7.31 -5.40 9.30
N VAL A 277 -8.12 -4.81 10.18
CA VAL A 277 -8.96 -3.63 9.93
C VAL A 277 -8.15 -2.40 9.52
N LYS A 278 -6.90 -2.26 10.00
CA LYS A 278 -6.05 -1.10 9.68
C LYS A 278 -5.73 -1.01 8.18
N LYS A 279 -5.74 -2.14 7.47
CA LYS A 279 -5.54 -2.17 6.01
C LYS A 279 -6.78 -1.67 5.24
N GLY A 280 -7.91 -1.46 5.92
CA GLY A 280 -9.18 -1.01 5.35
C GLY A 280 -9.14 0.38 4.74
N ILE A 281 -8.28 1.25 5.26
CA ILE A 281 -8.09 2.61 4.73
C ILE A 281 -7.77 2.58 3.22
N LYS A 282 -7.01 1.58 2.77
CA LYS A 282 -6.64 1.40 1.35
C LYS A 282 -7.85 1.11 0.45
N PHE A 283 -8.93 0.52 1.00
CA PHE A 283 -10.15 0.19 0.28
C PHE A 283 -11.23 1.25 0.46
N SER A 284 -11.36 1.81 1.66
CA SER A 284 -12.40 2.78 2.01
C SER A 284 -12.31 4.05 1.15
N ILE A 285 -11.09 4.58 0.89
CA ILE A 285 -10.92 5.82 0.13
C ILE A 285 -11.34 5.66 -1.35
N PRO A 286 -10.82 4.67 -2.12
CA PRO A 286 -11.27 4.47 -3.49
C PRO A 286 -12.76 4.14 -3.59
N LEU A 287 -13.28 3.29 -2.70
CA LEU A 287 -14.70 2.94 -2.67
C LEU A 287 -15.57 4.18 -2.48
N LEU A 288 -15.21 5.06 -1.54
CA LEU A 288 -15.93 6.30 -1.28
C LEU A 288 -15.94 7.21 -2.50
N ILE A 289 -14.80 7.40 -3.15
CA ILE A 289 -14.69 8.28 -4.32
C ILE A 289 -15.58 7.76 -5.45
N ILE A 290 -15.48 6.46 -5.77
CA ILE A 290 -16.24 5.87 -6.88
C ILE A 290 -17.73 5.85 -6.56
N ALA A 291 -18.11 5.40 -5.36
CA ALA A 291 -19.50 5.30 -4.94
C ALA A 291 -20.18 6.67 -4.88
N TYR A 292 -19.51 7.67 -4.29
CA TYR A 292 -20.05 9.03 -4.21
C TYR A 292 -20.13 9.69 -5.59
N SER A 293 -19.16 9.45 -6.47
CA SER A 293 -19.21 9.94 -7.86
C SER A 293 -20.40 9.35 -8.63
N LEU A 294 -20.62 8.04 -8.52
CA LEU A 294 -21.77 7.38 -9.14
C LEU A 294 -23.09 7.93 -8.60
N PHE A 295 -23.22 8.08 -7.27
CA PHE A 295 -24.39 8.68 -6.67
C PHE A 295 -24.64 10.11 -7.14
N TYR A 296 -23.59 10.94 -7.19
CA TYR A 296 -23.69 12.32 -7.64
C TYR A 296 -24.15 12.41 -9.10
N ILE A 297 -23.62 11.53 -9.98
CA ILE A 297 -24.04 11.46 -11.38
C ILE A 297 -25.52 11.08 -11.48
N ILE A 298 -25.93 10.01 -10.80
CA ILE A 298 -27.31 9.51 -10.86
C ILE A 298 -28.29 10.53 -10.27
N SER A 299 -27.98 11.12 -9.12
CA SER A 299 -28.87 12.03 -8.40
C SER A 299 -29.09 13.36 -9.14
N ASN A 300 -28.06 13.90 -9.80
CA ASN A 300 -28.16 15.21 -10.48
C ASN A 300 -28.47 15.09 -11.97
N PHE A 301 -27.91 14.09 -12.66
CA PHE A 301 -28.08 13.95 -14.10
C PHE A 301 -29.10 12.88 -14.50
N GLY A 302 -29.51 12.01 -13.58
CA GLY A 302 -30.40 10.90 -13.89
C GLY A 302 -31.78 11.32 -14.40
N SER A 303 -32.29 12.47 -13.99
CA SER A 303 -33.55 13.02 -14.50
C SER A 303 -33.47 13.39 -15.99
N TYR A 304 -32.32 13.88 -16.48
CA TYR A 304 -32.13 14.16 -17.91
C TYR A 304 -32.10 12.88 -18.75
N PHE A 305 -31.59 11.78 -18.21
CA PHE A 305 -31.56 10.49 -18.90
C PHE A 305 -32.92 9.80 -18.98
N LEU A 306 -33.78 10.00 -17.98
CA LEU A 306 -35.09 9.34 -17.89
C LEU A 306 -36.25 10.15 -18.48
N ALA A 307 -35.96 11.30 -19.10
CA ALA A 307 -36.91 12.13 -19.85
C ALA A 307 -38.28 12.30 -19.15
N PHE A 308 -38.27 13.09 -18.08
CA PHE A 308 -39.44 13.86 -17.63
C PHE A 308 -39.12 15.35 -17.69
#